data_AF-A0A7R9BBH1-F1
#
_entry.id   AF-A0A7R9BBH1-F1
#
_cell.length_a   1.000
_cell.length_b   1.000
_cell.length_c   1.000
_cell.angle_alpha   90.00
_cell.angle_beta   90.00
_cell.angle_gamma   90.00
#
_symmetry.space_group_name_H-M   'P 1'
#
loop_
_entity.id
_entity.type
_entity.pdbx_description
1 polymer ?
#
loop_
_entity_poly.entity_id
_entity_poly.type
_entity_poly.pdbx_seq_one_letter_code
_entity_poly.pdbx_strand_id
1 'polypeptide(L)'
;MSYPELDYLYWADSDHGTVTRIKRDGTGREVVVEHFESTESIPVDWLTGLAVDWIAGNIYWTDPKFSVIETARLNGSHRYVVVTGHMDRPTSIAVDPVAGYLFWSDAGKEPKLERARLDGTERTVIVNESISSINDIALDYKVRENCYC
;
A
#
# COMPACT_ATOMS: atom_id res chain seq x y z
N MET A 1 -21.70 12.88 -13.20
CA MET A 1 -21.89 11.56 -12.56
C MET A 1 -21.17 11.62 -11.24
N SER A 2 -21.89 11.53 -10.12
CA SER A 2 -21.27 11.48 -8.79
C SER A 2 -20.72 10.08 -8.57
N TYR A 3 -19.40 9.95 -8.46
CA TYR A 3 -18.80 8.72 -7.93
C TYR A 3 -19.36 8.51 -6.51
N PRO A 4 -19.71 7.28 -6.11
CA PRO A 4 -20.07 7.04 -4.72
C PRO A 4 -18.90 7.52 -3.87
N GLU A 5 -19.17 8.41 -2.91
CA GLU A 5 -18.16 8.84 -1.95
C GLU A 5 -17.82 7.62 -1.09
N LEU A 6 -16.75 6.92 -1.48
CA LEU A 6 -16.19 5.82 -0.70
C LEU A 6 -15.56 6.43 0.53
N ASP A 7 -16.26 6.29 1.66
CA ASP A 7 -15.95 6.99 2.89
C ASP A 7 -15.35 6.08 3.95
N TYR A 8 -14.34 5.29 3.58
CA TYR A 8 -13.84 4.19 4.38
C TYR A 8 -12.47 4.48 5.02
N LEU A 9 -12.33 4.08 6.28
CA LEU A 9 -11.06 3.84 6.96
C LEU A 9 -10.64 2.40 6.72
N TYR A 10 -9.35 2.17 6.50
CA TYR A 10 -8.75 0.85 6.32
C TYR A 10 -7.68 0.62 7.38
N TRP A 11 -7.57 -0.61 7.88
CA TRP A 11 -6.47 -1.02 8.74
C TRP A 11 -6.13 -2.50 8.51
N ALA A 12 -4.87 -2.83 8.77
CA ALA A 12 -4.41 -4.21 8.83
C ALA A 12 -4.51 -4.74 10.26
N ASP A 13 -4.94 -5.98 10.39
CA ASP A 13 -4.97 -6.74 11.62
C ASP A 13 -4.05 -7.95 11.43
N SER A 14 -2.80 -7.80 11.90
CA SER A 14 -1.75 -8.81 11.70
C SER A 14 -1.99 -10.09 12.51
N ASP A 15 -2.73 -10.01 13.62
CA ASP A 15 -3.08 -11.18 14.43
C ASP A 15 -4.07 -12.09 13.70
N HIS A 16 -4.95 -11.49 12.89
CA HIS A 16 -5.94 -12.23 12.10
C HIS A 16 -5.55 -12.39 10.63
N GLY A 17 -4.46 -11.76 10.19
CA GLY A 17 -4.08 -11.71 8.79
C GLY A 17 -5.22 -11.17 7.94
N THR A 18 -5.72 -9.98 8.29
CA THR A 18 -6.79 -9.34 7.52
C THR A 18 -6.49 -7.88 7.21
N VAL A 19 -7.05 -7.40 6.10
CA VAL A 19 -7.29 -5.96 5.91
C VAL A 19 -8.77 -5.72 6.07
N THR A 20 -9.14 -4.88 7.01
CA THR A 20 -10.52 -4.54 7.33
C THR A 20 -10.77 -3.08 6.98
N ARG A 21 -12.02 -2.77 6.60
CA ARG A 21 -12.48 -1.39 6.46
C ARG A 21 -13.75 -1.12 7.24
N ILE A 22 -14.00 0.15 7.52
CA ILE A 22 -15.22 0.66 8.15
C ILE A 22 -15.52 2.05 7.58
N LYS A 23 -16.78 2.45 7.47
CA LYS A 23 -17.08 3.83 7.11
C LYS A 23 -16.59 4.79 8.19
N ARG A 24 -16.27 6.04 7.84
CA ARG A 24 -15.85 7.06 8.82
C ARG A 24 -16.92 7.36 9.88
N ASP A 25 -18.19 7.12 9.55
CA ASP A 25 -19.31 7.19 10.51
C ASP A 25 -19.36 6.02 11.53
N GLY A 26 -18.45 5.04 11.42
CA GLY A 26 -18.35 3.89 12.29
C GLY A 26 -19.26 2.71 11.90
N THR A 27 -19.92 2.75 10.74
CA THR A 27 -20.80 1.68 10.27
C THR A 27 -20.18 0.85 9.14
N GLY A 28 -20.82 -0.28 8.80
CA GLY A 28 -20.44 -1.07 7.63
C GLY A 28 -19.03 -1.66 7.69
N ARG A 29 -18.61 -2.14 8.86
CA ARG A 29 -17.34 -2.86 9.02
C ARG A 29 -17.35 -4.13 8.18
N GLU A 30 -16.32 -4.32 7.37
CA GLU A 30 -16.16 -5.51 6.52
C GLU A 30 -14.68 -5.85 6.33
N VAL A 31 -14.38 -7.14 6.25
CA VAL A 31 -13.05 -7.62 5.88
C VAL A 31 -12.94 -7.61 4.36
N VAL A 32 -11.92 -6.94 3.83
CA VAL A 32 -11.71 -6.82 2.37
C VAL A 32 -10.63 -7.75 1.87
N VAL A 33 -9.61 -8.07 2.68
CA VAL A 33 -8.62 -9.08 2.35
C VAL A 33 -8.53 -10.04 3.51
N GLU A 34 -8.71 -11.33 3.23
CA GLU A 34 -8.62 -12.42 4.18
C GLU A 34 -7.46 -13.36 3.81
N HIS A 35 -7.10 -14.27 4.72
CA HIS A 35 -6.27 -15.43 4.44
C HIS A 35 -4.88 -15.07 3.86
N PHE A 36 -4.13 -14.18 4.52
CA PHE A 36 -2.67 -14.19 4.37
C PHE A 36 -2.17 -15.47 5.06
N GLU A 37 -1.57 -16.42 4.32
CA GLU A 37 -1.27 -17.77 4.82
C GLU A 37 -0.56 -17.79 6.19
N SER A 38 -1.29 -18.22 7.23
CA SER A 38 -0.75 -18.53 8.56
C SER A 38 -0.40 -20.02 8.65
N THR A 39 0.65 -20.45 7.97
CA THR A 39 1.11 -21.85 8.09
C THR A 39 2.10 -22.08 9.23
N GLU A 40 2.62 -21.04 9.88
CA GLU A 40 3.61 -21.19 10.96
C GLU A 40 3.40 -20.14 12.08
N SER A 41 3.42 -20.62 13.33
CA SER A 41 2.97 -19.98 14.57
C SER A 41 3.83 -18.82 15.13
N ILE A 42 4.38 -17.94 14.30
CA ILE A 42 5.21 -16.81 14.80
C ILE A 42 4.67 -15.50 14.24
N PRO A 43 4.22 -14.51 15.04
CA PRO A 43 3.88 -13.18 14.56
C PRO A 43 5.10 -12.50 13.91
N VAL A 44 5.21 -12.52 12.58
CA VAL A 44 6.34 -11.87 11.88
C VAL A 44 5.80 -10.73 11.02
N ASP A 45 5.66 -9.52 11.56
CA ASP A 45 5.47 -8.25 10.82
C ASP A 45 4.76 -8.39 9.47
N TRP A 46 3.61 -9.07 9.45
CA TRP A 46 2.89 -9.32 8.22
C TRP A 46 2.04 -8.11 7.93
N LEU A 47 2.27 -7.52 6.76
CA LEU A 47 1.67 -6.28 6.32
C LEU A 47 2.11 -5.08 7.18
N THR A 48 3.15 -4.38 6.72
CA THR A 48 3.76 -3.25 7.44
C THR A 48 3.26 -1.88 6.98
N GLY A 49 2.73 -1.79 5.76
CA GLY A 49 2.26 -0.55 5.16
C GLY A 49 1.06 -0.80 4.26
N LEU A 50 0.14 0.17 4.22
CA LEU A 50 -1.12 0.10 3.48
C LEU A 50 -1.38 1.44 2.78
N ALA A 51 -1.73 1.40 1.49
CA ALA A 51 -2.09 2.58 0.71
C ALA A 51 -3.32 2.31 -0.17
N VAL A 52 -4.17 3.32 -0.33
CA VAL A 52 -5.43 3.22 -1.09
C VAL A 52 -5.37 4.12 -2.32
N ASP A 53 -5.55 3.53 -3.50
CA ASP A 53 -5.87 4.27 -4.72
C ASP A 53 -7.39 4.45 -4.81
N TRP A 54 -7.84 5.63 -4.39
CA TRP A 54 -9.26 5.98 -4.39
C TRP A 54 -9.83 6.30 -5.78
N ILE A 55 -8.98 6.51 -6.80
CA ILE A 55 -9.43 6.79 -8.17
C ILE A 55 -9.72 5.49 -8.89
N ALA A 56 -8.77 4.55 -8.88
CA ALA A 56 -8.91 3.26 -9.57
C ALA A 56 -9.60 2.19 -8.72
N GLY A 57 -9.77 2.43 -7.42
CA GLY A 57 -10.39 1.49 -6.49
C GLY A 57 -9.51 0.28 -6.21
N ASN A 58 -8.24 0.53 -5.89
CA ASN A 58 -7.26 -0.49 -5.50
C ASN A 58 -6.71 -0.22 -4.09
N ILE A 59 -6.25 -1.27 -3.44
CA ILE A 59 -5.52 -1.21 -2.17
C ILE A 59 -4.19 -1.93 -2.36
N TYR A 60 -3.11 -1.30 -1.91
CA TYR A 60 -1.73 -1.75 -2.01
C TYR A 60 -1.16 -1.98 -0.62
N TRP A 61 -0.34 -3.02 -0.46
CA TRP A 61 0.35 -3.27 0.80
C TRP A 61 1.74 -3.86 0.60
N THR A 62 2.61 -3.60 1.57
CA THR A 62 3.94 -4.20 1.67
C THR A 62 3.87 -5.51 2.43
N ASP A 63 4.52 -6.56 1.91
CA ASP A 63 4.69 -7.83 2.59
C ASP A 63 6.20 -8.09 2.80
N PRO A 64 6.73 -7.84 4.01
CA PRO A 64 8.13 -8.06 4.30
C PRO A 64 8.52 -9.54 4.35
N LYS A 65 7.58 -10.46 4.62
CA LYS A 65 7.86 -11.90 4.71
C LYS A 65 8.20 -12.47 3.33
N PHE A 66 7.48 -12.03 2.31
CA PHE A 66 7.71 -12.45 0.93
C PHE A 66 8.53 -11.44 0.12
N SER A 67 8.91 -10.31 0.72
CA SER A 67 9.61 -9.20 0.08
C SER A 67 8.91 -8.74 -1.21
N VAL A 68 7.60 -8.53 -1.11
CA VAL A 68 6.74 -8.11 -2.23
C VAL A 68 5.87 -6.91 -1.86
N ILE A 69 5.34 -6.26 -2.89
CA ILE A 69 4.19 -5.38 -2.78
C ILE A 69 3.06 -6.03 -3.55
N GLU A 70 1.90 -6.13 -2.92
CA GLU A 70 0.71 -6.69 -3.50
C GLU A 70 -0.37 -5.64 -3.64
N THR A 71 -1.37 -5.95 -4.46
CA THR A 71 -2.56 -5.13 -4.63
C THR A 71 -3.80 -5.99 -4.80
N ALA A 72 -4.96 -5.43 -4.46
CA ALA A 72 -6.27 -5.98 -4.78
C ALA A 72 -7.26 -4.84 -5.07
N ARG A 73 -8.43 -5.16 -5.62
CA ARG A 73 -9.56 -4.22 -5.64
C ARG A 73 -10.03 -3.91 -4.22
N LEU A 74 -10.71 -2.78 -4.02
CA LEU A 74 -11.27 -2.42 -2.71
C LEU A 74 -12.30 -3.43 -2.16
N ASN A 75 -12.81 -4.35 -2.99
CA ASN A 75 -13.68 -5.44 -2.56
C ASN A 75 -12.92 -6.78 -2.34
N GLY A 76 -11.59 -6.76 -2.32
CA GLY A 76 -10.74 -7.95 -2.15
C GLY A 76 -10.45 -8.76 -3.40
N SER A 77 -11.20 -8.54 -4.48
CA SER A 77 -11.02 -9.31 -5.72
C SER A 77 -9.74 -8.92 -6.46
N HIS A 78 -9.31 -9.77 -7.40
CA HIS A 78 -8.15 -9.52 -8.27
C HIS A 78 -6.87 -9.19 -7.49
N ARG A 79 -6.57 -9.98 -6.45
CA ARG A 79 -5.31 -9.91 -5.73
C ARG A 79 -4.15 -10.38 -6.61
N TYR A 80 -3.06 -9.61 -6.69
CA TYR A 80 -1.82 -10.00 -7.35
C TYR A 80 -0.59 -9.27 -6.80
N VAL A 81 0.60 -9.82 -7.07
CA VAL A 81 1.89 -9.20 -6.73
C VAL A 81 2.22 -8.13 -7.79
N VAL A 82 2.34 -6.87 -7.37
CA VAL A 82 2.64 -5.74 -8.25
C VAL A 82 4.14 -5.44 -8.33
N VAL A 83 4.89 -5.63 -7.23
CA VAL A 83 6.35 -5.47 -7.21
C VAL A 83 6.98 -6.66 -6.50
N THR A 84 8.03 -7.21 -7.10
CA THR A 84 8.84 -8.30 -6.53
C THR A 84 10.30 -8.14 -6.94
N GLY A 85 11.19 -8.90 -6.30
CA GLY A 85 12.62 -8.95 -6.57
C GLY A 85 13.36 -7.71 -6.07
N HIS A 86 14.65 -7.84 -5.79
CA HIS A 86 15.51 -6.74 -5.34
C HIS A 86 14.88 -5.89 -4.21
N MET A 87 14.09 -6.50 -3.33
CA MET A 87 13.59 -5.91 -2.09
C MET A 87 13.94 -6.89 -0.98
N ASP A 88 14.29 -6.38 0.19
CA ASP A 88 14.65 -7.20 1.34
C ASP A 88 13.58 -7.08 2.42
N ARG A 89 13.23 -5.85 2.83
CA ARG A 89 12.21 -5.60 3.85
C ARG A 89 11.37 -4.36 3.51
N PRO A 90 10.40 -4.44 2.57
CA PRO A 90 9.49 -3.33 2.29
C PRO A 90 8.64 -2.99 3.52
N THR A 91 8.55 -1.71 3.90
CA THR A 91 7.92 -1.27 5.16
C THR A 91 6.74 -0.32 4.97
N SER A 92 6.97 0.89 4.50
CA SER A 92 5.91 1.89 4.30
C SER A 92 5.65 2.12 2.81
N ILE A 93 4.43 2.56 2.48
CA ILE A 93 3.94 2.70 1.12
C ILE A 93 2.99 3.89 1.00
N ALA A 94 3.11 4.62 -0.09
CA ALA A 94 2.25 5.74 -0.44
C ALA A 94 1.91 5.70 -1.93
N VAL A 95 0.74 6.23 -2.30
CA VAL A 95 0.25 6.21 -3.68
C VAL A 95 -0.11 7.63 -4.13
N ASP A 96 0.24 7.95 -5.37
CA ASP A 96 -0.25 9.11 -6.12
C ASP A 96 -1.13 8.62 -7.28
N PRO A 97 -2.45 8.52 -7.08
CA PRO A 97 -3.37 8.07 -8.12
C PRO A 97 -3.43 9.00 -9.33
N VAL A 98 -3.16 10.29 -9.15
CA VAL A 98 -3.28 11.30 -10.21
C VAL A 98 -2.05 11.24 -11.14
N ALA A 99 -0.86 11.11 -10.56
CA ALA A 99 0.38 10.96 -11.32
C ALA A 99 0.66 9.51 -11.76
N GLY A 100 -0.06 8.54 -11.17
CA GLY A 100 0.09 7.12 -11.47
C GLY A 100 1.38 6.53 -10.90
N TYR A 101 1.74 6.90 -9.67
CA TYR A 101 2.95 6.41 -9.01
C TYR A 101 2.67 5.74 -7.67
N LEU A 102 3.45 4.69 -7.41
CA LEU A 102 3.56 4.01 -6.13
C LEU A 102 4.95 4.31 -5.56
N PHE A 103 5.02 4.62 -4.27
CA PHE A 103 6.26 4.90 -3.54
C PHE A 103 6.34 3.95 -2.35
N TRP A 104 7.52 3.42 -2.05
CA TRP A 104 7.70 2.58 -0.87
C TRP A 104 9.12 2.68 -0.31
N SER A 105 9.24 2.42 0.98
CA SER A 105 10.52 2.24 1.64
C SER A 105 10.87 0.77 1.76
N ASP A 106 12.13 0.42 1.47
CA ASP A 106 12.74 -0.85 1.83
C ASP A 106 13.73 -0.59 2.96
N ALA A 107 13.49 -1.18 4.13
CA ALA A 107 14.29 -1.03 5.33
C ALA A 107 15.17 -2.26 5.60
N GLY A 108 15.52 -3.03 4.56
CA GLY A 108 16.42 -4.17 4.65
C GLY A 108 17.89 -3.78 4.78
N LYS A 109 18.78 -4.68 4.38
CA LYS A 109 20.24 -4.49 4.46
C LYS A 109 20.76 -3.30 3.66
N GLU A 110 20.10 -2.98 2.56
CA GLU A 110 20.38 -1.82 1.71
C GLU A 110 19.16 -0.89 1.72
N PRO A 111 19.01 -0.03 2.74
CA PRO A 111 17.84 0.83 2.88
C PRO A 111 17.68 1.78 1.69
N LYS A 112 16.46 1.89 1.18
CA LYS A 112 16.17 2.70 0.01
C LYS A 112 14.72 3.16 -0.06
N LEU A 113 14.52 4.28 -0.73
CA LEU A 113 13.22 4.78 -1.16
C LEU A 113 13.09 4.52 -2.66
N GLU A 114 12.01 3.88 -3.06
CA GLU A 114 11.77 3.51 -4.45
C GLU A 114 10.41 4.01 -4.94
N ARG A 115 10.26 4.09 -6.26
CA ARG A 115 8.95 4.25 -6.91
C ARG A 115 8.80 3.34 -8.11
N ALA A 116 7.56 3.14 -8.52
CA ALA A 116 7.17 2.52 -9.78
C ALA A 116 5.83 3.12 -10.24
N ARG A 117 5.40 2.79 -11.46
CA ARG A 117 4.01 2.96 -11.87
C ARG A 117 3.08 2.08 -11.03
N LEU A 118 1.79 2.40 -11.01
CA LEU A 118 0.77 1.65 -10.27
C LEU A 118 0.63 0.17 -10.70
N ASP A 119 1.17 -0.19 -11.87
CA ASP A 119 1.27 -1.56 -12.38
C ASP A 119 2.62 -2.24 -12.10
N GLY A 120 3.52 -1.58 -11.38
CA GLY A 120 4.86 -2.06 -11.02
C GLY A 120 5.94 -1.76 -12.05
N THR A 121 5.60 -1.18 -13.21
CA THR A 121 6.56 -0.84 -14.26
C THR A 121 7.36 0.44 -13.93
N GLU A 122 8.41 0.73 -14.71
CA GLU A 122 9.27 1.92 -14.53
C GLU A 122 9.86 2.07 -13.11
N ARG A 123 10.12 0.94 -12.45
CA ARG A 123 10.71 0.92 -11.11
C ARG A 123 12.05 1.65 -11.08
N THR A 124 12.19 2.57 -10.14
CA THR A 124 13.38 3.43 -9.97
C THR A 124 13.67 3.63 -8.48
N VAL A 125 14.96 3.58 -8.13
CA VAL A 125 15.45 3.99 -6.81
C VAL A 125 15.54 5.52 -6.75
N ILE A 126 14.86 6.13 -5.79
CA ILE A 126 14.88 7.59 -5.56
C ILE A 126 16.00 7.96 -4.61
N VAL A 127 16.17 7.20 -3.52
CA VAL A 127 17.20 7.44 -2.50
C VAL A 127 17.76 6.11 -2.03
N ASN A 128 19.09 5.98 -1.98
CA ASN A 128 19.83 4.82 -1.47
C ASN A 128 21.12 5.20 -0.74
N GLU A 129 21.36 6.50 -0.52
CA GLU A 129 22.54 7.02 0.16
C GLU A 129 22.14 7.70 1.46
N SER A 130 22.99 7.59 2.48
CA SER A 130 22.81 8.25 3.79
C SER A 130 21.50 7.92 4.53
N ILE A 131 20.89 6.76 4.24
CA ILE A 131 19.71 6.25 4.93
C ILE A 131 20.15 5.15 5.91
N SER A 132 19.93 5.36 7.21
CA SER A 132 20.17 4.34 8.24
C SER A 132 18.90 3.57 8.60
N SER A 133 17.73 4.20 8.57
CA SER A 133 16.41 3.57 8.76
C SER A 133 15.31 4.48 8.23
N ILE A 134 14.44 3.98 7.35
CA ILE A 134 13.17 4.65 6.99
C ILE A 134 12.07 3.97 7.78
N ASN A 135 11.40 4.74 8.64
CA ASN A 135 10.31 4.22 9.45
C ASN A 135 8.96 4.37 8.73
N ASP A 136 8.73 5.51 8.09
CA ASP A 136 7.46 5.80 7.42
C ASP A 136 7.65 6.79 6.26
N ILE A 137 6.71 6.79 5.31
CA ILE A 137 6.63 7.76 4.21
C ILE A 137 5.23 8.33 4.13
N ALA A 138 5.13 9.63 3.83
CA ALA A 138 3.88 10.31 3.57
C ALA A 138 4.00 11.16 2.31
N LEU A 139 2.92 11.24 1.54
CA LEU A 139 2.86 12.03 0.32
C LEU A 139 1.92 13.23 0.53
N ASP A 140 2.42 14.43 0.30
CA ASP A 140 1.61 15.64 0.12
C ASP A 140 1.49 15.92 -1.39
N TYR A 141 0.31 15.68 -1.95
CA TYR A 141 0.04 15.89 -3.36
C TYR A 141 -0.85 17.11 -3.57
N LYS A 142 -0.51 17.94 -4.56
CA LYS A 142 -1.35 19.08 -4.94
C LYS A 142 -2.50 18.63 -5.82
N VAL A 143 -3.73 18.81 -5.33
CA VAL A 143 -4.91 18.80 -6.19
C VAL A 143 -4.84 20.04 -7.08
N ARG A 144 -4.78 19.87 -8.40
CA ARG A 144 -4.94 21.00 -9.33
C ARG A 144 -6.40 21.44 -9.29
N GLU A 145 -6.69 22.52 -8.57
CA GLU A 145 -7.96 23.22 -8.73
C GLU A 145 -7.95 23.90 -10.10
N ASN A 146 -8.62 23.29 -11.07
CA ASN A 146 -9.01 24.00 -12.28
C ASN A 146 -10.17 24.92 -11.90
N CYS A 147 -9.85 26.15 -11.47
CA CYS A 147 -10.83 27.23 -11.43
C CYS A 147 -11.22 27.56 -12.87
N TYR A 148 -12.38 27.08 -13.30
CA TYR A 148 -13.04 27.62 -14.49
C TYR A 148 -13.74 28.92 -14.08
N CYS A 149 -13.33 30.04 -14.67
CA CYS A 149 -14.02 31.32 -14.63
C CYS A 149 -15.16 31.38 -15.66
#